data_AF-A0A9E3V4K4-F1
#
_entry.id   AF-A0A9E3V4K4-F1
#
_cell.length_a   1.000
_cell.length_b   1.000
_cell.length_c   1.000
_cell.angle_alpha   90.00
_cell.angle_beta   90.00
_cell.angle_gamma   90.00
#
_symmetry.space_group_name_H-M   'P 1'
#
loop_
_entity.id
_entity.type
_entity.pdbx_description
1 polymer ?
#
loop_
_entity_poly.entity_id
_entity_poly.type
_entity_poly.pdbx_seq_one_letter_code
_entity_poly.pdbx_strand_id
1 'polypeptide(L)'
;MAPEQRLTMAERANLVAYLDGELSEDEARAIATKLTQSPTARREVEVLEKTWELLDYLPRPEASPELMTRTLTQVALQAARGDQLAAVAGQAARRLLQAAVCLLTALGCLGVGYAATRWLWPDPTARLVRDLPLAEHLEEYREVGSFEFLQLLDNDPNFQKDTD
;
A
#
# COMPACT_ATOMS: atom_id res chain seq x y z
N MET A 1 10.61 -45.97 58.13
CA MET A 1 10.17 -44.64 57.63
C MET A 1 10.46 -44.61 56.14
N ALA A 2 9.43 -44.71 55.29
CA ALA A 2 9.61 -44.63 53.84
C ALA A 2 9.90 -43.17 53.43
N PRO A 3 10.77 -42.92 52.44
CA PRO A 3 11.11 -41.56 52.03
C PRO A 3 9.88 -40.88 51.45
N GLU A 4 9.52 -39.69 51.94
CA GLU A 4 8.50 -38.86 51.32
C GLU A 4 9.01 -38.43 49.93
N GLN A 5 8.57 -39.16 48.91
CA GLN A 5 8.95 -38.92 47.52
C GLN A 5 8.28 -37.63 47.05
N ARG A 6 9.08 -36.56 46.90
CA ARG A 6 8.58 -35.28 46.38
C ARG A 6 8.06 -35.49 44.95
N LEU A 7 6.82 -35.07 44.70
CA LEU A 7 6.23 -35.08 43.37
C LEU A 7 6.99 -34.11 42.46
N THR A 8 7.27 -34.55 41.24
CA THR A 8 7.81 -33.68 40.20
C THR A 8 6.74 -32.71 39.70
N MET A 9 7.15 -31.61 39.05
CA MET A 9 6.22 -30.63 38.50
C MET A 9 5.27 -31.25 37.45
N ALA A 10 5.79 -32.16 36.61
CA ALA A 10 4.99 -32.87 35.63
C ALA A 10 3.94 -33.78 36.29
N GLU A 11 4.29 -34.44 37.40
CA GLU A 11 3.33 -35.27 38.14
C GLU A 11 2.23 -34.44 38.78
N ARG A 12 2.56 -33.26 39.34
CA ARG A 12 1.55 -32.35 39.88
C ARG A 12 0.59 -31.84 38.80
N ALA A 13 1.11 -31.52 37.61
CA ALA A 13 0.27 -31.13 36.48
C ALA A 13 -0.71 -32.25 36.08
N ASN A 14 -0.25 -33.50 36.07
CA ASN A 14 -1.12 -34.65 35.79
C ASN A 14 -2.17 -34.89 36.89
N LEU A 15 -1.88 -34.56 38.16
CA LEU A 15 -2.88 -34.62 39.24
C LEU A 15 -3.97 -33.55 39.08
N VAL A 16 -3.61 -32.36 38.59
CA VAL A 16 -4.58 -31.30 38.26
C VAL A 16 -5.44 -31.72 37.07
N ALA A 17 -4.81 -32.22 35.99
CA ALA A 17 -5.50 -32.72 34.81
C ALA A 17 -6.40 -33.95 35.10
N TYR A 18 -6.08 -34.70 36.15
CA TYR A 18 -6.93 -35.78 36.64
C TYR A 18 -8.20 -35.25 37.34
N LEU A 19 -8.09 -34.12 38.04
CA LEU A 19 -9.20 -33.49 38.77
C LEU A 19 -10.16 -32.73 37.87
N ASP A 20 -9.67 -32.07 36.82
CA ASP A 20 -10.51 -31.38 35.84
C ASP A 20 -11.08 -32.32 34.76
N GLY A 21 -10.55 -33.54 34.65
CA GLY A 21 -11.00 -34.57 33.71
C GLY A 21 -10.40 -34.45 32.30
N GLU A 22 -9.34 -33.66 32.12
CA GLU A 22 -8.67 -33.46 30.83
C GLU A 22 -7.72 -34.62 30.44
N LEU A 23 -7.47 -35.59 31.33
CA LEU A 23 -6.65 -36.77 31.02
C LEU A 23 -7.38 -37.78 30.13
N SER A 24 -6.61 -38.43 29.24
CA SER A 24 -7.11 -39.61 28.51
C SER A 24 -7.40 -40.78 29.46
N GLU A 25 -8.24 -41.72 29.03
CA GLU A 25 -8.66 -42.84 29.87
C GLU A 25 -7.49 -43.73 30.36
N ASP A 26 -6.48 -43.91 29.51
CA ASP A 26 -5.28 -44.68 29.84
C ASP A 26 -4.40 -43.94 30.87
N GLU A 27 -4.26 -42.63 30.73
CA GLU A 27 -3.51 -41.78 31.67
C GLU A 27 -4.23 -41.67 33.01
N ALA A 28 -5.55 -41.52 33.01
CA ALA A 28 -6.38 -41.51 34.21
C ALA A 28 -6.25 -42.82 35.01
N ARG A 29 -6.24 -43.99 34.32
CA ARG A 29 -5.99 -45.29 34.95
C ARG A 29 -4.58 -45.39 35.55
N ALA A 30 -3.57 -44.85 34.87
CA ALA A 30 -2.20 -44.81 35.38
C ALA A 30 -2.08 -43.93 36.64
N ILE A 31 -2.74 -42.77 36.67
CA ILE A 31 -2.79 -41.87 37.82
C ILE A 31 -3.56 -42.50 38.98
N ALA A 32 -4.71 -43.14 38.75
CA ALA A 32 -5.47 -43.85 39.78
C ALA A 32 -4.66 -44.97 40.46
N THR A 33 -3.87 -45.71 39.66
CA THR A 33 -2.95 -46.72 40.18
C THR A 33 -1.87 -46.09 41.06
N LYS A 34 -1.28 -44.96 40.64
CA LYS A 34 -0.28 -44.21 41.43
C LYS A 34 -0.86 -43.65 42.73
N LEU A 35 -2.10 -43.17 42.72
CA LEU A 35 -2.79 -42.66 43.92
C LEU A 35 -3.00 -43.76 44.96
N THR A 36 -3.25 -45.00 44.53
CA THR A 36 -3.36 -46.15 45.44
C THR A 36 -2.04 -46.46 46.13
N GLN A 37 -0.92 -46.29 45.42
CA GLN A 37 0.41 -46.66 45.90
C GLN A 37 1.11 -45.54 46.69
N SER A 38 0.78 -44.26 46.43
CA SER A 38 1.47 -43.11 47.03
C SER A 38 0.58 -42.34 48.02
N PRO A 39 0.91 -42.31 49.33
CA PRO A 39 0.20 -41.46 50.28
C PRO A 39 0.43 -39.97 50.03
N THR A 40 1.59 -39.58 49.50
CA THR A 40 1.92 -38.19 49.18
C THR A 40 1.07 -37.66 48.02
N ALA A 41 0.86 -38.46 46.97
CA ALA A 41 0.01 -38.09 45.85
C ALA A 41 -1.46 -37.90 46.27
N ARG A 42 -1.97 -38.74 47.20
CA ARG A 42 -3.33 -38.59 47.74
C ARG A 42 -3.50 -37.30 48.53
N ARG A 43 -2.54 -36.94 49.38
CA ARG A 43 -2.59 -35.66 50.11
C ARG A 43 -2.60 -34.46 49.17
N GLU A 44 -1.83 -34.50 48.09
CA GLU A 44 -1.81 -33.41 47.11
C GLU A 44 -3.16 -33.25 46.40
N VAL A 45 -3.79 -34.36 45.99
CA VAL A 45 -5.13 -34.35 45.41
C VAL A 45 -6.17 -33.80 46.40
N GLU A 46 -6.12 -34.21 47.67
CA GLU A 46 -7.03 -33.70 48.71
C GLU A 46 -6.87 -32.19 48.92
N VAL A 47 -5.63 -31.67 48.88
CA VAL A 47 -5.37 -30.23 48.98
C VAL A 47 -5.90 -29.47 47.76
N LEU A 48 -5.69 -30.03 46.56
CA LEU A 48 -6.21 -29.46 45.31
C LEU A 48 -7.75 -29.43 45.31
N GLU A 49 -8.39 -30.52 45.70
CA GLU A 49 -9.85 -30.63 45.81
C GLU A 49 -10.43 -29.59 46.78
N LYS A 50 -9.85 -29.46 47.98
CA LYS A 50 -10.24 -28.40 48.95
C LYS A 50 -10.03 -26.99 48.39
N THR A 51 -8.99 -26.78 47.60
CA THR A 51 -8.73 -25.46 46.99
C THR A 51 -9.79 -25.14 45.93
N TRP A 52 -10.21 -26.14 45.14
CA TRP A 52 -11.32 -26.00 44.20
C TRP A 52 -12.65 -25.76 44.92
N GLU A 53 -12.93 -26.46 46.02
CA GLU A 53 -14.10 -26.23 46.85
C GLU A 53 -14.12 -24.79 47.41
N LEU A 54 -12.95 -24.26 47.80
CA LEU A 54 -12.83 -22.86 48.22
C LEU A 54 -13.20 -21.86 47.11
N LEU A 55 -13.04 -22.21 45.83
CA LEU A 55 -13.44 -21.36 44.71
C LEU A 55 -14.97 -21.19 44.63
N ASP A 56 -15.74 -22.16 45.13
CA ASP A 56 -17.19 -22.06 45.16
C ASP A 56 -17.71 -21.01 46.15
N TYR A 57 -16.89 -20.64 47.14
CA TYR A 57 -17.20 -19.57 48.08
C TYR A 57 -16.87 -18.18 47.55
N LEU A 58 -16.27 -18.05 46.36
CA LEU A 58 -16.00 -16.72 45.80
C LEU A 58 -17.33 -16.01 45.51
N PRO A 59 -17.41 -14.71 45.83
CA PRO A 59 -18.57 -13.91 45.49
C PRO A 59 -18.74 -13.92 43.97
N ARG A 60 -19.92 -14.31 43.49
CA ARG A 60 -20.30 -14.22 42.08
C ARG A 60 -20.94 -12.85 41.87
N PRO A 61 -20.22 -11.85 41.35
CA PRO A 61 -20.81 -10.54 41.09
C PRO A 61 -21.92 -10.68 40.05
N GLU A 62 -23.09 -10.15 40.35
CA GLU A 62 -24.16 -10.05 39.37
C GLU A 62 -23.75 -9.05 38.28
N ALA A 63 -24.08 -9.36 37.02
CA ALA A 63 -23.83 -8.43 35.92
C ALA A 63 -24.64 -7.16 36.17
N SER A 64 -23.99 -5.98 36.06
CA SER A 64 -24.72 -4.73 36.18
C SER A 64 -25.77 -4.62 35.05
N PRO A 65 -26.96 -4.07 35.33
CA PRO A 65 -28.00 -3.92 34.30
C PRO A 65 -27.53 -3.04 33.12
N GLU A 66 -26.50 -2.22 33.33
CA GLU A 66 -25.91 -1.35 32.32
C GLU A 66 -24.88 -2.05 31.43
N LEU A 67 -24.40 -3.25 31.79
CA LEU A 67 -23.35 -3.95 31.04
C LEU A 67 -23.77 -4.21 29.60
N MET A 68 -25.02 -4.67 29.39
CA MET A 68 -25.55 -4.92 28.05
C MET A 68 -25.64 -3.63 27.24
N THR A 69 -26.18 -2.57 27.83
CA THR A 69 -26.29 -1.25 27.20
C THR A 69 -24.92 -0.68 26.84
N ARG A 70 -23.95 -0.77 27.74
CA ARG A 70 -22.57 -0.29 27.51
C ARG A 70 -21.88 -1.10 26.41
N THR A 71 -22.10 -2.41 26.38
CA THR A 71 -21.52 -3.27 25.35
C THR A 71 -22.11 -2.95 23.97
N LEU A 72 -23.44 -2.84 23.88
CA LEU A 72 -24.12 -2.50 22.63
C LEU A 72 -23.74 -1.11 22.13
N THR A 73 -23.65 -0.11 23.02
CA THR A 73 -23.21 1.24 22.64
C THR A 73 -21.76 1.25 22.16
N GLN A 74 -20.86 0.49 22.80
CA GLN A 74 -19.47 0.40 22.39
C GLN A 74 -19.31 -0.30 21.03
N VAL A 75 -20.07 -1.38 20.78
CA VAL A 75 -20.10 -2.06 19.48
C VAL A 75 -20.66 -1.14 18.40
N ALA A 76 -21.75 -0.43 18.67
CA ALA A 76 -22.34 0.52 17.73
C ALA A 76 -21.38 1.67 17.38
N LEU A 77 -20.67 2.21 18.38
CA LEU A 77 -19.66 3.25 18.17
C LEU A 77 -18.50 2.75 17.29
N GLN A 78 -18.07 1.50 17.50
CA GLN A 78 -16.99 0.91 16.71
C GLN A 78 -17.42 0.65 15.26
N ALA A 79 -18.66 0.20 15.03
CA ALA A 79 -19.24 0.06 13.70
C ALA A 79 -19.34 1.41 12.98
N ALA A 80 -19.83 2.45 13.65
CA ALA A 80 -19.96 3.79 13.07
C ALA A 80 -18.59 4.40 12.67
N ARG A 81 -17.54 4.17 13.46
CA ARG A 81 -16.18 4.61 13.11
C ARG A 81 -15.62 3.90 11.87
N GLY A 82 -15.85 2.60 11.73
CA GLY A 82 -15.44 1.84 10.56
C GLY A 82 -16.09 2.36 9.27
N ASP A 83 -17.39 2.65 9.33
CA ASP A 83 -18.15 3.14 8.18
C ASP A 83 -17.72 4.56 7.76
N GLN A 84 -17.46 5.44 8.73
CA GLN A 84 -16.94 6.79 8.46
C GLN A 84 -15.58 6.77 7.76
N LEU A 85 -14.65 5.92 8.20
CA LEU A 85 -13.33 5.81 7.57
C LEU A 85 -13.43 5.27 6.14
N ALA A 86 -14.29 4.27 5.92
CA ALA A 86 -14.54 3.71 4.59
C ALA A 86 -15.17 4.75 3.64
N ALA A 87 -16.13 5.55 4.13
CA ALA A 87 -16.77 6.61 3.35
C ALA A 87 -15.79 7.71 2.93
N VAL A 88 -14.94 8.19 3.85
CA VAL A 88 -13.92 9.21 3.56
C VAL A 88 -12.89 8.66 2.57
N ALA A 89 -12.44 7.42 2.74
CA ALA A 89 -11.51 6.77 1.81
C ALA A 89 -12.11 6.62 0.41
N GLY A 90 -13.37 6.21 0.29
CA GLY A 90 -14.08 6.09 -0.99
C GLY A 90 -14.24 7.43 -1.71
N GLN A 91 -14.54 8.51 -0.97
CA GLN A 91 -14.67 9.85 -1.56
C GLN A 91 -13.31 10.43 -1.99
N ALA A 92 -12.25 10.21 -1.20
CA ALA A 92 -10.90 10.59 -1.57
C ALA A 92 -10.41 9.83 -2.81
N ALA A 93 -10.63 8.51 -2.86
CA ALA A 93 -10.28 7.68 -4.01
C ALA A 93 -11.00 8.14 -5.29
N ARG A 94 -12.29 8.46 -5.21
CA ARG A 94 -13.04 9.02 -6.36
C ARG A 94 -12.46 10.36 -6.83
N ARG A 95 -12.12 11.27 -5.91
CA ARG A 95 -11.50 12.56 -6.25
C ARG A 95 -10.12 12.39 -6.89
N LEU A 96 -9.31 11.48 -6.37
CA LEU A 96 -8.00 11.15 -6.96
C LEU A 96 -8.14 10.54 -8.35
N LEU A 97 -9.10 9.63 -8.55
CA LEU A 97 -9.39 9.07 -9.87
C LEU A 97 -9.83 10.16 -10.85
N GLN A 98 -10.72 11.07 -10.44
CA GLN A 98 -11.15 12.20 -11.26
C GLN A 98 -9.97 13.12 -11.61
N ALA A 99 -9.12 13.44 -10.65
CA ALA A 99 -7.92 14.25 -10.89
C ALA A 99 -6.95 13.56 -11.85
N ALA A 100 -6.73 12.26 -11.72
CA ALA A 100 -5.89 11.48 -12.61
C ALA A 100 -6.44 11.44 -14.04
N VAL A 101 -7.76 11.26 -14.21
CA VAL A 101 -8.43 11.30 -15.51
C VAL A 101 -8.32 12.69 -16.14
N CYS A 102 -8.54 13.77 -15.38
CA CYS A 102 -8.36 15.13 -15.89
C CYS A 102 -6.92 15.38 -16.34
N LEU A 103 -5.93 14.94 -15.57
CA LEU A 103 -4.52 15.12 -15.88
C LEU A 103 -4.11 14.31 -17.12
N LEU A 104 -4.55 13.06 -17.24
CA LEU A 104 -4.32 12.24 -18.43
C LEU A 104 -4.98 12.85 -19.68
N THR A 105 -6.20 13.35 -19.55
CA THR A 105 -6.90 14.02 -20.67
C THR A 105 -6.15 15.28 -21.10
N ALA A 106 -5.71 16.11 -20.14
CA ALA A 106 -4.94 17.32 -20.43
C ALA A 106 -3.60 16.99 -21.13
N LEU A 107 -2.89 15.98 -20.64
CA LEU A 107 -1.63 15.53 -21.24
C LEU A 107 -1.85 14.95 -22.65
N GLY A 108 -2.95 14.21 -22.84
CA GLY A 108 -3.37 13.70 -24.14
C GLY A 108 -3.66 14.81 -25.14
N CYS A 109 -4.45 15.82 -24.76
CA CYS A 109 -4.72 16.98 -25.60
C CYS A 109 -3.43 17.72 -26.00
N LEU A 110 -2.50 17.87 -25.05
CA LEU A 110 -1.23 18.54 -25.29
C LEU A 110 -0.33 17.73 -26.24
N GLY A 111 -0.28 16.41 -26.08
CA GLY A 111 0.45 15.51 -26.97
C GLY A 111 -0.12 15.48 -28.39
N VAL A 112 -1.45 15.41 -28.53
CA VAL A 112 -2.13 15.48 -29.84
C VAL A 112 -1.88 16.83 -30.50
N GLY A 113 -1.98 17.92 -29.73
CA GLY A 113 -1.66 19.26 -30.22
C GLY A 113 -0.22 19.36 -30.74
N TYR A 114 0.75 18.85 -29.98
CA TYR A 114 2.16 18.83 -30.40
C TYR A 114 2.38 17.99 -31.68
N ALA A 115 1.78 16.80 -31.76
CA ALA A 115 1.89 15.93 -32.93
C ALA A 115 1.24 16.55 -34.17
N ALA A 116 0.05 17.15 -34.03
CA ALA A 116 -0.62 17.86 -35.11
C ALA A 116 0.22 19.06 -35.59
N THR A 117 0.77 19.83 -34.66
CA THR A 117 1.69 20.96 -34.95
C THR A 117 2.91 20.46 -35.74
N ARG A 118 3.54 19.37 -35.31
CA ARG A 118 4.70 18.76 -35.98
C ARG A 118 4.38 18.29 -37.41
N TRP A 119 3.18 17.76 -37.64
CA TRP A 119 2.82 17.12 -38.92
C TRP A 119 2.24 18.11 -39.94
N LEU A 120 1.48 19.12 -39.48
CA LEU A 120 0.87 20.13 -40.36
C LEU A 120 1.80 21.32 -40.66
N TRP A 121 2.78 21.63 -39.81
CA TRP A 121 3.66 22.78 -40.04
C TRP A 121 4.80 22.37 -40.97
N PRO A 122 4.86 22.87 -42.23
CA PRO A 122 5.99 22.65 -43.11
C PRO A 122 7.23 23.30 -42.48
N ASP A 123 8.33 22.55 -42.51
CA ASP A 123 9.58 22.82 -41.79
C ASP A 123 10.03 24.29 -41.95
N PRO A 124 9.89 25.15 -40.92
CA PRO A 124 10.27 26.56 -41.02
C PRO A 124 11.77 26.69 -41.27
N THR A 125 12.56 25.72 -40.79
CA THR A 125 14.00 25.62 -41.01
C THR A 125 14.35 25.45 -42.47
N ALA A 126 13.47 24.86 -43.30
CA ALA A 126 13.69 24.79 -44.75
C ALA A 126 13.67 26.18 -45.41
N ARG A 127 12.89 27.13 -44.88
CA ARG A 127 12.94 28.53 -45.33
C ARG A 127 14.24 29.20 -44.89
N LEU A 128 14.66 29.00 -43.64
CA LEU A 128 15.94 29.55 -43.16
C LEU A 128 17.16 28.98 -43.91
N VAL A 129 17.13 27.70 -44.29
CA VAL A 129 18.20 27.07 -45.09
C VAL A 129 18.19 27.61 -46.52
N ARG A 130 17.02 27.86 -47.11
CA ARG A 130 16.89 28.47 -48.43
C ARG A 130 17.39 29.93 -48.44
N ASP A 131 17.20 30.66 -47.36
CA ASP A 131 17.58 32.07 -47.25
C ASP A 131 19.01 32.26 -46.68
N LEU A 132 19.68 31.16 -46.28
CA LEU A 132 21.07 31.16 -45.81
C LEU A 132 22.07 31.71 -46.84
N PRO A 133 22.04 31.30 -48.14
CA PRO A 133 22.99 31.80 -49.14
C PRO A 133 22.82 33.29 -49.42
N LEU A 134 21.60 33.81 -49.22
CA LEU A 134 21.29 35.24 -49.33
C LEU A 134 21.91 36.05 -48.19
N ALA A 135 21.91 35.51 -46.97
CA ALA A 135 22.54 36.16 -45.82
C ALA A 135 24.07 36.07 -45.86
N GLU A 136 24.61 34.97 -46.39
CA GLU A 136 26.06 34.73 -46.49
C GLU A 136 26.74 35.64 -47.52
N HIS A 137 26.11 35.84 -48.68
CA HIS A 137 26.61 36.72 -49.75
C HIS A 137 26.01 38.14 -49.72
N LEU A 138 25.39 38.54 -48.60
CA LEU A 138 24.64 39.79 -48.53
C LEU A 138 25.50 41.03 -48.79
N GLU A 139 26.76 41.01 -48.35
CA GLU A 139 27.70 42.12 -48.56
C GLU A 139 28.11 42.26 -50.03
N GLU A 140 28.29 41.13 -50.71
CA GLU A 140 28.65 41.05 -52.14
C GLU A 140 27.47 41.52 -53.02
N TYR A 141 26.23 41.12 -52.68
CA TYR A 141 25.03 41.64 -53.34
C TYR A 141 24.79 43.13 -53.07
N ARG A 142 25.27 43.66 -51.94
CA ARG A 142 25.11 45.06 -51.58
C ARG A 142 26.13 45.96 -52.30
N GLU A 143 27.32 45.46 -52.60
CA GLU A 143 28.34 46.17 -53.39
C GLU A 143 27.93 46.38 -54.87
N VAL A 144 27.15 45.46 -55.45
CA VAL A 144 26.66 45.57 -56.85
C VAL A 144 25.67 46.73 -57.04
N GLY A 145 25.15 47.30 -55.95
CA GLY A 145 24.63 48.67 -55.89
C GLY A 145 23.31 48.97 -56.60
N SER A 146 23.01 48.41 -57.78
CA SER A 146 21.73 48.64 -58.47
C SER A 146 21.38 47.58 -59.53
N PHE A 147 20.08 47.32 -59.68
CA PHE A 147 19.53 46.45 -60.72
C PHE A 147 19.71 47.03 -62.13
N GLU A 148 19.84 48.35 -62.23
CA GLU A 148 20.08 49.08 -63.49
C GLU A 148 21.49 48.79 -64.04
N PHE A 149 22.49 48.63 -63.17
CA PHE A 149 23.85 48.24 -63.56
C PHE A 149 23.91 46.81 -64.12
N LEU A 150 23.18 45.87 -63.51
CA LEU A 150 23.08 44.49 -64.00
C LEU A 150 22.35 44.42 -65.35
N GLN A 151 21.31 45.23 -65.56
CA GLN A 151 20.65 45.35 -66.87
C GLN A 151 21.54 45.97 -67.94
N LEU A 152 22.39 46.93 -67.57
CA LEU A 152 23.37 47.52 -68.49
C LEU A 152 24.47 46.53 -68.87
N LEU A 153 24.89 45.67 -67.93
CA LEU A 153 25.89 44.64 -68.16
C LEU A 153 25.35 43.49 -69.04
N ASP A 154 24.10 43.09 -68.85
CA ASP A 154 23.44 42.04 -69.66
C ASP A 154 23.17 42.48 -71.12
N ASN A 155 23.00 43.79 -71.33
CA ASN A 155 22.83 44.37 -72.66
C ASN A 155 24.16 44.75 -73.35
N ASP A 156 25.32 44.53 -72.71
CA ASP A 156 26.63 44.75 -73.33
C ASP A 156 27.06 43.51 -74.15
N PRO A 157 27.28 43.63 -75.48
CA PRO A 157 27.63 42.51 -76.35
C PRO A 157 29.00 41.87 -76.05
N ASN A 158 29.85 42.51 -75.24
CA ASN A 158 31.13 41.92 -74.83
C ASN A 158 30.97 40.92 -73.66
N PHE A 159 29.92 41.04 -72.85
CA PHE A 159 29.70 40.18 -71.69
C PHE A 159 28.91 38.91 -72.05
N GLN A 160 28.11 38.94 -73.12
CA GLN A 160 27.39 37.76 -73.63
C GLN A 160 28.28 36.73 -74.32
N LYS A 161 29.57 37.02 -74.55
CA LYS A 161 30.41 36.22 -75.46
C LYS A 161 31.10 35.00 -74.82
N ASP A 162 31.04 34.86 -73.51
CA ASP A 162 31.83 33.85 -72.77
C ASP A 162 30.98 32.81 -72.01
N THR A 163 29.68 32.68 -72.34
CA THR A 163 28.84 31.56 -71.86
C THR A 163 28.49 30.62 -73.01
N ASP A 164 29.47 29.82 -73.43
CA ASP A 164 29.31 28.55 -74.17
C ASP A 164 30.15 27.45 -73.49
#